data_AF-A0AAI8W1N2-F1
#
_entry.id   AF-A0AAI8W1N2-F1
#
_cell.length_a   1.000
_cell.length_b   1.000
_cell.length_c   1.000
_cell.angle_alpha   90.00
_cell.angle_beta   90.00
_cell.angle_gamma   90.00
#
_symmetry.space_group_name_H-M   'P 1'
#
loop_
_entity.id
_entity.type
_entity.pdbx_description
1 polymer ?
#
loop_
_entity_poly.entity_id
_entity_poly.type
_entity_poly.pdbx_seq_one_letter_code
_entity_poly.pdbx_strand_id
1 'polypeptide(L)'
;MSLPTDEPPAKRRRVHQKPEPRGPKLARLPKDAKVEKRPLMRPPIPSPYSGAHNEKVVYVGSKTPFMAAAKRVEKLLRLSEERLVQSATKLAQNDARRKSRRGGRQGDNDEILAIAEAVEAQKRNSTAGHESTGEEVVIKGSGKAIPKVMDLGVWFQQRDETYSVRLKTGTASSIDDVTYEKPVDETKASNEDAAMGNADDGLQEEGAKETVEETRIRNVSVLEVYVSLR
;
A
#
# COMPACT_ATOMS: atom_id res chain seq x y z
N MET A 1 -22.70 -53.64 6.14
CA MET A 1 -22.43 -52.55 5.17
C MET A 1 -23.05 -51.28 5.72
N SER A 2 -22.26 -50.45 6.39
CA SER A 2 -22.68 -49.18 6.99
C SER A 2 -22.04 -48.04 6.19
N LEU A 3 -22.87 -47.19 5.59
CA LEU A 3 -22.45 -46.06 4.76
C LEU A 3 -21.84 -44.95 5.64
N PRO A 4 -20.77 -44.27 5.17
CA PRO A 4 -20.25 -43.10 5.87
C PRO A 4 -21.12 -41.88 5.58
N THR A 5 -21.57 -41.20 6.64
CA THR A 5 -22.27 -39.91 6.58
C THR A 5 -21.29 -38.78 6.28
N ASP A 6 -21.56 -38.05 5.19
CA ASP A 6 -20.83 -36.86 4.77
C ASP A 6 -21.30 -35.66 5.60
N GLU A 7 -20.46 -35.20 6.52
CA GLU A 7 -20.74 -34.07 7.40
C GLU A 7 -20.23 -32.77 6.72
N PRO A 8 -21.08 -31.74 6.53
CA PRO A 8 -20.68 -30.55 5.79
C PRO A 8 -19.62 -29.72 6.55
N PRO A 9 -18.67 -29.07 5.85
CA PRO A 9 -17.57 -28.36 6.50
C PRO A 9 -18.10 -27.17 7.32
N ALA A 10 -17.73 -27.14 8.60
CA ALA A 10 -18.08 -26.09 9.54
C ALA A 10 -17.68 -24.70 9.03
N LYS A 11 -18.66 -23.79 8.96
CA LYS A 11 -18.46 -22.39 8.61
C LYS A 11 -17.48 -21.76 9.61
N ARG A 12 -16.24 -21.49 9.17
CA ARG A 12 -15.22 -20.79 9.95
C ARG A 12 -15.75 -19.41 10.35
N ARG A 13 -16.22 -19.26 11.59
CA ARG A 13 -16.54 -17.95 12.18
C ARG A 13 -15.25 -17.12 12.16
N ARG A 14 -15.25 -16.01 11.41
CA ARG A 14 -14.15 -15.04 11.45
C ARG A 14 -14.05 -14.51 12.89
N VAL A 15 -13.06 -15.01 13.62
CA VAL A 15 -12.71 -14.53 14.95
C VAL A 15 -12.32 -13.06 14.78
N HIS A 16 -13.20 -12.16 15.22
CA HIS A 16 -12.87 -10.74 15.31
C HIS A 16 -11.81 -10.63 16.40
N GLN A 17 -10.55 -10.55 15.99
CA GLN A 17 -9.45 -10.25 16.92
C GLN A 17 -9.74 -8.87 17.52
N LYS A 18 -9.83 -8.81 18.85
CA LYS A 18 -10.03 -7.58 19.59
C LYS A 18 -8.83 -6.67 19.28
N PRO A 19 -9.04 -5.40 18.88
CA PRO A 19 -7.92 -4.52 18.57
C PRO A 19 -7.07 -4.32 19.84
N GLU A 20 -5.76 -4.53 19.70
CA GLU A 20 -4.75 -4.25 20.73
C GLU A 20 -4.95 -2.81 21.29
N PRO A 21 -4.82 -2.62 22.62
CA PRO A 21 -4.98 -1.31 23.24
C PRO A 21 -3.95 -0.33 22.66
N ARG A 22 -4.42 0.77 22.07
CA ARG A 22 -3.55 1.82 21.54
C ARG A 22 -2.86 2.50 22.71
N GLY A 23 -1.52 2.61 22.65
CA GLY A 23 -0.74 3.34 23.65
C GLY A 23 -1.21 4.79 23.84
N PRO A 24 -0.80 5.44 24.94
CA PRO A 24 -1.22 6.81 25.26
C PRO A 24 -0.86 7.77 24.13
N LYS A 25 -1.73 8.77 23.89
CA LYS A 25 -1.45 9.84 22.93
C LYS A 25 -0.19 10.57 23.39
N LEU A 26 0.77 10.72 22.48
CA LEU A 26 1.99 11.47 22.75
C LEU A 26 1.66 12.94 23.09
N ALA A 27 2.40 13.51 24.03
CA ALA A 27 2.23 14.90 24.45
C ALA A 27 2.35 15.88 23.27
N ARG A 28 1.69 17.03 23.38
CA ARG A 28 1.79 18.09 22.37
C ARG A 28 3.21 18.66 22.37
N LEU A 29 3.75 18.90 21.18
CA LEU A 29 5.07 19.50 21.05
C LEU A 29 5.09 20.93 21.63
N PRO A 30 6.21 21.37 22.21
CA PRO A 30 6.45 22.77 22.58
C PRO A 30 6.26 23.73 21.40
N LYS A 31 6.01 25.01 21.69
CA LYS A 31 5.72 26.02 20.64
C LYS A 31 6.96 26.37 19.81
N ASP A 32 8.12 26.28 20.42
CA ASP A 32 9.47 26.49 19.88
C ASP A 32 10.02 25.26 19.15
N ALA A 33 9.29 24.14 19.15
CA ALA A 33 9.73 22.92 18.52
C ALA A 33 9.83 23.04 16.99
N LYS A 34 11.02 22.77 16.46
CA LYS A 34 11.26 22.60 15.02
C LYS A 34 11.10 21.12 14.67
N VAL A 35 10.33 20.83 13.61
CA VAL A 35 10.08 19.46 13.15
C VAL A 35 10.66 19.26 11.76
N GLU A 36 11.68 18.41 11.68
CA GLU A 36 12.28 17.97 10.44
C GLU A 36 11.69 16.62 10.03
N LYS A 37 11.02 16.59 8.89
CA LYS A 37 10.32 15.39 8.43
C LYS A 37 11.24 14.51 7.61
N ARG A 38 11.40 13.26 8.00
CA ARG A 38 12.09 12.29 7.12
C ARG A 38 11.16 11.82 6.00
N PRO A 39 11.72 11.40 4.85
CA PRO A 39 10.93 10.75 3.81
C PRO A 39 10.22 9.49 4.34
N LEU A 40 8.97 9.29 3.90
CA LEU A 40 8.24 8.05 4.21
C LEU A 40 8.96 6.86 3.59
N MET A 41 9.23 5.83 4.39
CA MET A 41 9.74 4.55 3.92
C MET A 41 8.64 3.87 3.10
N ARG A 42 8.87 3.76 1.78
CA ARG A 42 7.97 3.09 0.85
C ARG A 42 8.69 1.94 0.18
N PRO A 43 8.02 0.80 -0.07
CA PRO A 43 8.62 -0.29 -0.82
C PRO A 43 9.02 0.19 -2.23
N PRO A 44 10.10 -0.39 -2.80
CA PRO A 44 10.51 -0.07 -4.16
C PRO A 44 9.38 -0.36 -5.15
N ILE A 45 9.23 0.49 -6.15
CA ILE A 45 8.22 0.29 -7.19
C ILE A 45 8.69 -0.87 -8.07
N PRO A 46 7.90 -1.96 -8.20
CA PRO A 46 8.30 -3.08 -9.04
C PRO A 46 8.33 -2.67 -10.51
N SER A 47 9.11 -3.38 -11.32
CA SER A 47 9.15 -3.16 -12.77
C SER A 47 7.73 -3.23 -13.38
N PRO A 48 7.38 -2.33 -14.33
CA PRO A 48 6.09 -2.37 -15.04
C PRO A 48 5.81 -3.71 -15.73
N TYR A 49 6.87 -4.44 -16.10
CA TYR A 49 6.80 -5.74 -16.77
C TYR A 49 6.78 -6.93 -15.83
N SER A 50 6.96 -6.73 -14.52
CA SER A 50 6.90 -7.81 -13.55
C SER A 50 5.50 -8.45 -13.53
N GLY A 51 5.40 -9.76 -13.29
CA GLY A 51 4.13 -10.49 -13.34
C GLY A 51 3.21 -10.23 -12.14
N ALA A 52 2.06 -10.91 -12.15
CA ALA A 52 0.98 -10.74 -11.18
C ALA A 52 1.35 -10.99 -9.70
N HIS A 53 2.47 -11.67 -9.44
CA HIS A 53 2.97 -11.87 -8.08
C HIS A 53 3.47 -10.58 -7.40
N ASN A 54 3.70 -9.51 -8.16
CA ASN A 54 4.17 -8.23 -7.62
C ASN A 54 3.13 -7.12 -7.81
N GLU A 55 2.61 -6.58 -6.71
CA GLU A 55 1.63 -5.50 -6.67
C GLU A 55 2.11 -4.25 -7.43
N LYS A 56 1.33 -3.78 -8.41
CA LYS A 56 1.65 -2.55 -9.15
C LYS A 56 1.16 -1.34 -8.38
N VAL A 57 2.08 -0.63 -7.72
CA VAL A 57 1.72 0.52 -6.88
C VAL A 57 2.01 1.87 -7.56
N VAL A 58 1.01 2.74 -7.60
CA VAL A 58 1.12 4.14 -8.03
C VAL A 58 0.95 5.06 -6.82
N TYR A 59 2.05 5.68 -6.40
CA TYR A 59 2.00 6.71 -5.35
C TYR A 59 1.52 8.05 -5.92
N VAL A 60 0.55 8.66 -5.24
CA VAL A 60 -0.05 9.94 -5.62
C VAL A 60 0.21 10.97 -4.51
N GLY A 61 0.82 12.09 -4.88
CA GLY A 61 1.04 13.23 -3.99
C GLY A 61 0.03 14.34 -4.22
N SER A 62 0.02 15.32 -3.31
CA SER A 62 -0.85 16.51 -3.41
C SER A 62 -0.57 17.33 -4.68
N LYS A 63 0.66 17.34 -5.18
CA LYS A 63 1.07 18.07 -6.41
C LYS A 63 0.93 17.23 -7.70
N THR A 64 0.61 15.94 -7.61
CA THR A 64 0.48 15.09 -8.81
C THR A 64 -0.72 15.52 -9.64
N PRO A 65 -0.57 15.83 -10.94
CA PRO A 65 -1.72 16.13 -11.80
C PRO A 65 -2.67 14.93 -11.90
N PHE A 66 -3.97 15.19 -11.88
CA PHE A 66 -5.00 14.14 -11.83
C PHE A 66 -4.90 13.17 -13.03
N MET A 67 -4.94 13.71 -14.25
CA MET A 67 -4.83 12.91 -15.49
C MET A 67 -3.49 12.16 -15.61
N ALA A 68 -2.41 12.69 -15.03
CA ALA A 68 -1.12 12.00 -15.02
C ALA A 68 -1.14 10.76 -14.11
N ALA A 69 -1.93 10.77 -13.03
CA ALA A 69 -2.15 9.58 -12.22
C ALA A 69 -3.02 8.55 -12.95
N ALA A 70 -4.14 8.99 -13.53
CA ALA A 70 -5.06 8.12 -14.29
C ALA A 70 -4.34 7.38 -15.44
N LYS A 71 -3.61 8.10 -16.30
CA LYS A 71 -2.86 7.50 -17.42
C LYS A 71 -1.77 6.52 -16.98
N ARG A 72 -1.16 6.74 -15.81
CA ARG A 72 -0.17 5.79 -15.26
C ARG A 72 -0.84 4.48 -14.86
N VAL A 73 -2.04 4.55 -14.28
CA VAL A 73 -2.83 3.37 -13.90
C VAL A 73 -3.29 2.62 -15.15
N GLU A 74 -3.87 3.32 -16.13
CA GLU A 74 -4.29 2.73 -17.41
C GLU A 74 -3.13 2.01 -18.12
N LYS A 75 -1.95 2.63 -18.16
CA LYS A 75 -0.76 2.02 -18.77
C LYS A 75 -0.39 0.70 -18.09
N LEU A 76 -0.46 0.64 -16.76
CA LEU A 76 -0.12 -0.57 -16.00
C LEU A 76 -1.16 -1.67 -16.21
N LEU A 77 -2.44 -1.31 -16.28
CA LEU A 77 -3.53 -2.25 -16.57
C LEU A 77 -3.42 -2.82 -17.99
N ARG A 78 -3.12 -1.98 -18.99
CA ARG A 78 -2.88 -2.42 -20.37
C ARG A 78 -1.73 -3.42 -20.46
N LEU A 79 -0.63 -3.17 -19.75
CA LEU A 79 0.49 -4.12 -19.70
C LEU A 79 0.09 -5.46 -19.07
N SER A 80 -0.86 -5.46 -18.15
CA SER A 80 -1.40 -6.70 -17.59
C SER A 80 -2.22 -7.48 -18.61
N GLU A 81 -3.09 -6.80 -19.34
CA GLU A 81 -3.89 -7.40 -20.42
C GLU A 81 -3.00 -8.00 -21.51
N GLU A 82 -1.97 -7.25 -21.94
CA GLU A 82 -0.99 -7.75 -22.91
C GLU A 82 -0.28 -9.02 -22.41
N ARG A 83 0.07 -9.09 -21.11
CA ARG A 83 0.65 -10.30 -20.51
C ARG A 83 -0.34 -11.46 -20.50
N LEU A 84 -1.61 -11.21 -20.19
CA LEU A 84 -2.66 -12.23 -20.16
C LEU A 84 -2.87 -12.84 -21.55
N VAL A 85 -2.92 -12.01 -22.59
CA VAL A 85 -3.02 -12.48 -23.99
C VAL A 85 -1.76 -13.26 -24.38
N GLN A 86 -0.57 -12.80 -23.99
CA GLN A 86 0.69 -13.51 -24.24
C GLN A 86 0.78 -14.87 -23.52
N SER A 87 0.25 -15.00 -22.31
CA SER A 87 0.20 -16.30 -21.62
C SER A 87 -0.82 -17.23 -22.27
N ALA A 88 -2.00 -16.72 -22.64
CA ALA A 88 -3.05 -17.49 -23.31
C ALA A 88 -2.61 -17.99 -24.69
N THR A 89 -1.97 -17.15 -25.50
CA THR A 89 -1.42 -17.53 -26.81
C THR A 89 -0.39 -18.65 -26.71
N LYS A 90 0.54 -18.58 -25.75
CA LYS A 90 1.49 -19.67 -25.50
C LYS A 90 0.80 -20.96 -25.05
N LEU A 91 -0.25 -20.86 -24.25
CA LEU A 91 -1.01 -22.03 -23.79
C LEU A 91 -1.76 -22.68 -24.97
N ALA A 92 -2.46 -21.90 -25.79
CA ALA A 92 -3.17 -22.37 -26.97
C ALA A 92 -2.21 -23.01 -27.99
N GLN A 93 -1.05 -22.39 -28.26
CA GLN A 93 -0.02 -22.98 -29.13
C GLN A 93 0.51 -24.30 -28.61
N ASN A 94 0.75 -24.40 -27.30
CA ASN A 94 1.19 -25.65 -26.68
C ASN A 94 0.12 -26.74 -26.77
N ASP A 95 -1.14 -26.39 -26.63
CA ASP A 95 -2.25 -27.34 -26.74
C ASP A 95 -2.47 -27.79 -28.20
N ALA A 96 -2.42 -26.87 -29.16
CA ALA A 96 -2.45 -27.19 -30.59
C ALA A 96 -1.31 -28.16 -30.99
N ARG A 97 -0.08 -27.91 -30.51
CA ARG A 97 1.07 -28.83 -30.73
C ARG A 97 0.83 -30.22 -30.13
N ARG A 98 0.19 -30.32 -28.95
CA ARG A 98 -0.17 -31.61 -28.34
C ARG A 98 -1.25 -32.34 -29.14
N LYS A 99 -2.23 -31.62 -29.66
CA LYS A 99 -3.35 -32.18 -30.45
C LYS A 99 -2.90 -32.63 -31.84
N SER A 100 -2.00 -31.90 -32.49
CA SER A 100 -1.36 -32.28 -33.75
C SER A 100 -0.57 -33.59 -33.61
N ARG A 101 0.20 -33.77 -32.53
CA ARG A 101 0.91 -35.03 -32.22
C ARG A 101 -0.02 -36.24 -31.99
N ARG A 102 -1.29 -36.00 -31.64
CA ARG A 102 -2.33 -37.04 -31.48
C ARG A 102 -3.15 -37.28 -32.75
N GLY A 103 -2.74 -36.74 -33.90
CA GLY A 103 -3.40 -36.98 -35.19
C GLY A 103 -4.62 -36.11 -35.46
N GLY A 104 -4.81 -35.00 -34.72
CA GLY A 104 -5.91 -34.06 -34.96
C GLY A 104 -5.66 -33.16 -36.18
N ARG A 105 -6.65 -33.06 -37.08
CA ARG A 105 -6.64 -32.16 -38.25
C ARG A 105 -6.76 -30.70 -37.78
N GLN A 106 -5.78 -29.87 -38.14
CA GLN A 106 -5.66 -28.49 -37.68
C GLN A 106 -6.36 -27.55 -38.66
N GLY A 107 -7.34 -26.77 -38.19
CA GLY A 107 -7.96 -25.68 -38.94
C GLY A 107 -7.45 -24.34 -38.43
N ASP A 108 -6.92 -23.49 -39.30
CA ASP A 108 -6.38 -22.16 -38.94
C ASP A 108 -7.41 -21.22 -38.29
N ASN A 109 -8.71 -21.43 -38.55
CA ASN A 109 -9.79 -20.63 -37.94
C ASN A 109 -10.01 -20.92 -36.44
N ASP A 110 -9.42 -22.00 -35.89
CA ASP A 110 -9.58 -22.38 -34.49
C ASP A 110 -8.62 -21.64 -33.55
N GLU A 111 -7.53 -21.04 -34.06
CA GLU A 111 -6.48 -20.48 -33.21
C GLU A 111 -6.96 -19.26 -32.41
N ILE A 112 -7.67 -18.34 -33.06
CA ILE A 112 -8.21 -17.13 -32.40
C ILE A 112 -9.25 -17.51 -31.34
N LEU A 113 -10.12 -18.48 -31.67
CA LEU A 113 -11.12 -19.00 -30.74
C LEU A 113 -10.47 -19.70 -29.54
N ALA A 114 -9.43 -20.52 -29.77
CA ALA A 114 -8.69 -21.19 -28.71
C ALA A 114 -7.93 -20.21 -27.81
N ILE A 115 -7.39 -19.11 -28.36
CA ILE A 115 -6.77 -18.05 -27.57
C ILE A 115 -7.83 -17.35 -26.71
N ALA A 116 -8.98 -16.98 -27.28
CA ALA A 116 -10.06 -16.35 -26.54
C ALA A 116 -10.57 -17.24 -25.40
N GLU A 117 -10.77 -18.54 -25.67
CA GLU A 117 -11.16 -19.52 -24.65
C GLU A 117 -10.08 -19.66 -23.56
N ALA A 118 -8.80 -19.68 -23.92
CA ALA A 118 -7.70 -19.73 -22.97
C ALA A 118 -7.63 -18.48 -22.08
N VAL A 119 -7.88 -17.27 -22.63
CA VAL A 119 -7.97 -16.03 -21.86
C VAL A 119 -9.12 -16.11 -20.84
N GLU A 120 -10.30 -16.52 -21.29
CA GLU A 120 -11.48 -16.68 -20.43
C GLU A 120 -11.26 -17.73 -19.34
N ALA A 121 -10.61 -18.86 -19.67
CA ALA A 121 -10.24 -19.87 -18.70
C ALA A 121 -9.24 -19.34 -17.66
N GLN A 122 -8.25 -18.53 -18.06
CA GLN A 122 -7.34 -17.89 -17.13
C GLN A 122 -8.04 -16.86 -16.23
N LYS A 123 -8.97 -16.06 -16.77
CA LYS A 123 -9.81 -15.15 -15.97
C LYS A 123 -10.66 -15.92 -14.96
N ARG A 124 -11.29 -17.01 -15.36
CA ARG A 124 -12.08 -17.89 -14.46
C ARG A 124 -11.23 -18.56 -13.37
N ASN A 125 -10.05 -19.07 -13.71
CA ASN A 125 -9.16 -19.64 -12.69
C ASN A 125 -8.66 -18.61 -11.68
N SER A 126 -8.51 -17.34 -12.09
CA SER A 126 -8.15 -16.25 -11.18
C SER A 126 -9.25 -15.87 -10.18
N THR A 127 -10.50 -16.28 -10.40
CA THR A 127 -11.66 -15.93 -9.56
C THR A 127 -12.05 -17.01 -8.54
N ALA A 128 -11.51 -18.22 -8.61
CA ALA A 128 -11.95 -19.35 -7.77
C ALA A 128 -11.26 -19.47 -6.38
N GLY A 129 -10.21 -18.66 -6.09
CA GLY A 129 -9.31 -18.93 -4.94
C GLY A 129 -9.18 -17.84 -3.86
N HIS A 130 -9.32 -16.56 -4.18
CA HIS A 130 -9.20 -15.47 -3.19
C HIS A 130 -9.83 -14.20 -3.77
N GLU A 131 -10.25 -13.30 -2.88
CA GLU A 131 -10.92 -12.03 -3.16
C GLU A 131 -10.02 -11.04 -3.95
N SER A 132 -9.83 -11.29 -5.26
CA SER A 132 -9.57 -10.34 -6.40
C SER A 132 -8.87 -11.08 -7.56
N THR A 133 -9.54 -11.42 -8.68
CA THR A 133 -9.79 -10.56 -9.88
C THR A 133 -8.54 -9.98 -10.53
N GLY A 134 -7.85 -10.77 -11.38
CA GLY A 134 -6.81 -10.26 -12.28
C GLY A 134 -5.60 -9.60 -11.61
N GLU A 135 -4.66 -9.10 -12.40
CA GLU A 135 -3.61 -8.23 -11.87
C GLU A 135 -4.20 -6.85 -11.60
N GLU A 136 -4.03 -6.35 -10.38
CA GLU A 136 -4.57 -5.07 -9.97
C GLU A 136 -3.48 -4.00 -9.86
N VAL A 137 -3.88 -2.75 -10.09
CA VAL A 137 -3.05 -1.58 -9.87
C VAL A 137 -3.56 -0.84 -8.64
N VAL A 138 -2.66 -0.57 -7.69
CA VAL A 138 -2.98 0.03 -6.40
C VAL A 138 -2.54 1.48 -6.37
N ILE A 139 -3.48 2.39 -6.22
CA ILE A 139 -3.25 3.81 -6.05
C ILE A 139 -3.14 4.10 -4.57
N LYS A 140 -1.97 4.54 -4.11
CA LYS A 140 -1.74 4.88 -2.69
C LYS A 140 -1.54 6.38 -2.51
N GLY A 141 -2.23 6.97 -1.55
CA GLY A 141 -2.01 8.35 -1.14
C GLY A 141 -2.34 8.58 0.33
N SER A 142 -1.67 9.58 0.91
CA SER A 142 -1.78 9.91 2.33
C SER A 142 -1.99 11.41 2.55
N GLY A 143 -2.54 11.77 3.71
CA GLY A 143 -2.77 13.16 4.10
C GLY A 143 -3.53 13.98 3.04
N LYS A 144 -2.94 15.09 2.58
CA LYS A 144 -3.55 16.00 1.58
C LYS A 144 -3.79 15.34 0.20
N ALA A 145 -3.22 14.17 -0.07
CA ALA A 145 -3.45 13.45 -1.33
C ALA A 145 -4.69 12.56 -1.30
N ILE A 146 -5.27 12.27 -0.12
CA ILE A 146 -6.42 11.36 0.02
C ILE A 146 -7.63 11.80 -0.82
N PRO A 147 -8.07 13.08 -0.82
CA PRO A 147 -9.21 13.50 -1.65
C PRO A 147 -8.99 13.20 -3.13
N LYS A 148 -7.78 13.47 -3.64
CA LYS A 148 -7.43 13.20 -5.04
C LYS A 148 -7.42 11.71 -5.38
N VAL A 149 -6.96 10.87 -4.45
CA VAL A 149 -6.99 9.41 -4.62
C VAL A 149 -8.43 8.89 -4.63
N MET A 150 -9.30 9.46 -3.79
CA MET A 150 -10.73 9.16 -3.80
C MET A 150 -11.37 9.56 -5.14
N ASP A 151 -11.07 10.77 -5.64
CA ASP A 151 -11.58 11.25 -6.93
C ASP A 151 -11.12 10.35 -8.10
N LEU A 152 -9.90 9.81 -8.04
CA LEU A 152 -9.42 8.83 -9.02
C LEU A 152 -10.22 7.54 -8.95
N GLY A 153 -10.52 7.05 -7.74
CA GLY A 153 -11.37 5.89 -7.53
C GLY A 153 -12.76 6.08 -8.15
N VAL A 154 -13.39 7.23 -7.89
CA VAL A 154 -14.68 7.59 -8.49
C VAL A 154 -14.58 7.69 -10.01
N TRP A 155 -13.51 8.27 -10.54
CA TRP A 155 -13.30 8.38 -11.99
C TRP A 155 -13.17 7.04 -12.70
N PHE A 156 -12.50 6.06 -12.09
CA PHE A 156 -12.46 4.69 -12.61
C PHE A 156 -13.80 3.97 -12.42
N GLN A 157 -14.48 4.21 -11.30
CA GLN A 157 -15.80 3.62 -11.02
C GLN A 157 -16.89 4.10 -12.00
N GLN A 158 -16.83 5.34 -12.48
CA GLN A 158 -17.73 5.85 -13.52
C GLN A 158 -17.57 5.15 -14.88
N ARG A 159 -16.51 4.34 -15.04
CA ARG A 159 -16.20 3.52 -16.22
C ARG A 159 -16.30 2.04 -15.85
N ASP A 160 -17.39 1.67 -15.20
CA ASP A 160 -17.67 0.34 -14.63
C ASP A 160 -17.82 -0.79 -15.67
N GLU A 161 -18.02 -0.42 -16.93
CA GLU A 161 -17.94 -1.35 -18.07
C GLU A 161 -16.53 -1.96 -18.21
N THR A 162 -15.48 -1.18 -17.91
CA THR A 162 -14.08 -1.59 -18.12
C THR A 162 -13.35 -1.90 -16.81
N TYR A 163 -13.66 -1.17 -15.74
CA TYR A 163 -12.88 -1.23 -14.50
C TYR A 163 -13.71 -1.69 -13.30
N SER A 164 -13.06 -2.45 -12.43
CA SER A 164 -13.53 -2.75 -11.07
C SER A 164 -12.68 -2.00 -10.05
N VAL A 165 -13.30 -1.46 -9.02
CA VAL A 165 -12.63 -0.62 -8.01
C VAL A 165 -12.93 -1.13 -6.59
N ARG A 166 -11.89 -1.23 -5.77
CA ARG A 166 -11.98 -1.64 -4.36
C ARG A 166 -11.16 -0.70 -3.48
N LEU A 167 -11.70 -0.35 -2.32
CA LEU A 167 -11.07 0.62 -1.40
C LEU A 167 -10.57 -0.08 -0.14
N LYS A 168 -9.41 0.35 0.36
CA LYS A 168 -8.87 -0.08 1.64
C LYS A 168 -8.23 1.09 2.36
N THR A 169 -8.48 1.19 3.66
CA THR A 169 -7.82 2.15 4.53
C THR A 169 -6.59 1.51 5.19
N GLY A 170 -5.50 2.25 5.22
CA GLY A 170 -4.25 1.85 5.86
C GLY A 170 -3.69 2.95 6.77
N THR A 171 -2.59 2.62 7.44
CA THR A 171 -1.79 3.56 8.22
C THR A 171 -0.32 3.39 7.81
N ALA A 172 0.38 4.50 7.61
CA ALA A 172 1.83 4.52 7.38
C ALA A 172 2.51 5.28 8.51
N SER A 173 3.62 4.74 9.01
CA SER A 173 4.46 5.39 10.01
C SER A 173 5.58 6.18 9.33
N SER A 174 5.80 7.39 9.82
CA SER A 174 6.92 8.28 9.47
C SER A 174 7.76 8.48 10.71
N ILE A 175 9.07 8.65 10.52
CA ILE A 175 9.97 9.10 11.57
C ILE A 175 10.23 10.58 11.31
N ASP A 176 10.00 11.43 12.30
CA ASP A 176 10.31 12.86 12.23
C ASP A 176 11.30 13.19 13.36
N ASP A 177 12.24 14.09 13.08
CA ASP A 177 13.17 14.62 14.07
C ASP A 177 12.60 15.92 14.64
N VAL A 178 12.70 16.09 15.95
CA VAL A 178 12.13 17.21 16.68
C VAL A 178 13.21 17.82 17.57
N THR A 179 13.43 19.13 17.42
CA THR A 179 14.37 19.89 18.25
C THR A 179 13.63 20.99 18.98
N TYR A 180 13.80 21.10 20.30
CA TYR A 180 13.18 22.15 21.12
C TYR A 180 14.05 22.50 22.34
N GLU A 181 13.81 23.66 22.93
CA GLU A 181 14.48 24.11 24.15
C GLU A 181 13.67 23.66 25.37
N LYS A 182 14.31 22.96 26.31
CA LYS A 182 13.71 22.62 27.60
C LYS A 182 14.42 23.41 28.71
N PRO A 183 13.70 24.03 29.67
CA PRO A 183 14.35 24.56 30.85
C PRO A 183 15.03 23.43 31.61
N VAL A 184 16.28 23.66 32.02
CA VAL A 184 17.00 22.71 32.87
C VAL A 184 16.30 22.65 34.23
N ASP A 185 15.72 21.50 34.57
CA ASP A 185 15.22 21.25 35.91
C ASP A 185 16.45 21.15 36.84
N GLU A 186 16.68 22.13 37.72
CA GLU A 186 17.78 22.20 38.70
C GLU A 186 17.84 21.02 39.69
N THR A 187 16.89 20.08 39.63
CA THR A 187 16.84 18.89 40.50
C THR A 187 17.84 17.78 40.14
N LYS A 188 18.72 18.00 39.15
CA LYS A 188 19.87 17.12 38.86
C LYS A 188 21.25 17.76 39.07
N ALA A 189 21.31 18.89 39.79
CA ALA A 189 22.56 19.56 40.14
C ALA A 189 22.83 19.58 41.67
N SER A 190 22.42 18.54 42.40
CA SER A 190 22.61 18.47 43.87
C SER A 190 23.41 17.24 44.35
N ASN A 191 24.38 16.79 43.56
CA ASN A 191 25.46 15.88 43.95
C ASN A 191 26.49 15.95 42.82
N GLU A 192 27.26 17.02 42.74
CA GLU A 192 28.68 17.05 43.11
C GLU A 192 29.09 18.54 42.97
N ASP A 193 30.09 18.99 43.74
CA ASP A 193 30.62 20.38 43.76
C ASP A 193 29.98 21.37 44.76
N ALA A 194 30.01 20.99 46.04
CA ALA A 194 30.09 21.97 47.12
C ALA A 194 31.57 22.26 47.46
N ALA A 195 32.20 23.21 46.75
CA ALA A 195 33.43 23.87 47.23
C ALA A 195 33.67 25.26 46.59
N MET A 196 33.50 26.29 47.44
CA MET A 196 34.07 27.65 47.40
C MET A 196 33.56 28.72 46.40
N GLY A 197 33.10 29.84 46.96
CA GLY A 197 33.45 31.19 46.46
C GLY A 197 32.33 32.23 46.41
N ASN A 198 32.46 33.30 47.19
CA ASN A 198 31.53 34.42 47.41
C ASN A 198 31.26 35.37 46.21
N ALA A 199 30.04 35.95 46.27
CA ALA A 199 29.63 37.36 46.03
C ALA A 199 29.42 37.95 44.61
N ASP A 200 28.15 38.32 44.38
CA ASP A 200 27.62 39.61 43.86
C ASP A 200 27.96 40.05 42.42
N ASP A 201 27.02 39.83 41.48
CA ASP A 201 26.56 40.86 40.53
C ASP A 201 25.23 40.43 39.87
N GLY A 202 24.28 41.37 39.76
CA GLY A 202 22.90 41.15 39.35
C GLY A 202 22.72 41.01 37.83
N LEU A 203 22.92 39.81 37.31
CA LEU A 203 22.44 39.41 35.98
C LEU A 203 21.19 38.56 36.13
N GLN A 204 20.11 38.96 35.45
CA GLN A 204 18.91 38.13 35.30
C GLN A 204 19.34 36.78 34.74
N GLU A 205 19.22 35.71 35.55
CA GLU A 205 19.42 34.34 35.11
C GLU A 205 18.38 34.04 34.03
N GLU A 206 18.75 34.19 32.76
CA GLU A 206 18.11 33.45 31.69
C GLU A 206 18.38 31.98 31.99
N GLY A 207 17.42 31.33 32.66
CA GLY A 207 17.53 29.95 33.09
C GLY A 207 18.09 29.09 31.96
N ALA A 208 19.15 28.34 32.28
CA ALA A 208 19.86 27.52 31.30
C ALA A 208 18.85 26.67 30.53
N LYS A 209 18.86 26.81 29.20
CA LYS A 209 18.00 26.04 28.30
C LYS A 209 18.83 24.93 27.68
N GLU A 210 18.35 23.71 27.81
CA GLU A 210 18.93 22.55 27.16
C GLU A 210 18.23 22.31 25.82
N THR A 211 19.01 22.19 24.75
CA THR A 211 18.49 21.78 23.45
C THR A 211 18.23 20.28 23.46
N VAL A 212 16.96 19.89 23.39
CA VAL A 212 16.54 18.49 23.32
C VAL A 212 16.33 18.10 21.86
N GLU A 213 17.01 17.04 21.43
CA GLU A 213 16.81 16.39 20.13
C GLU A 213 16.09 15.05 20.35
N GLU A 214 14.87 14.92 19.81
CA GLU A 214 14.04 13.74 19.94
C GLU A 214 13.60 13.22 18.57
N THR A 215 13.69 11.91 18.36
CA THR A 215 13.09 11.25 17.20
C THR A 215 11.70 10.72 17.54
N ARG A 216 10.67 11.19 16.82
CA ARG A 216 9.27 10.83 17.07
C ARG A 216 8.63 10.11 15.89
N ILE A 217 7.88 9.06 16.19
CA ILE A 217 7.09 8.33 15.19
C ILE A 217 5.74 9.03 15.01
N ARG A 218 5.42 9.40 13.77
CA ARG A 218 4.12 9.93 13.36
C ARG A 218 3.38 8.93 12.48
N ASN A 219 2.16 8.58 12.87
CA ASN A 219 1.27 7.79 12.05
C ASN A 219 0.42 8.67 11.15
N VAL A 220 0.29 8.28 9.88
CA VAL A 220 -0.49 8.99 8.86
C VAL A 220 -1.47 8.02 8.22
N SER A 221 -2.73 8.43 8.08
CA SER A 221 -3.74 7.67 7.34
C SER A 221 -3.38 7.57 5.86
N VAL A 222 -3.60 6.39 5.29
CA VAL A 222 -3.38 6.08 3.88
C VAL A 222 -4.67 5.55 3.30
N LEU A 223 -5.02 6.00 2.09
CA LEU A 223 -6.06 5.39 1.27
C LEU A 223 -5.40 4.60 0.15
N GLU A 224 -5.84 3.36 -0.01
CA GLU A 224 -5.44 2.45 -1.09
C GLU A 224 -6.67 2.17 -1.96
N VAL A 225 -6.56 2.51 -3.25
CA VAL A 225 -7.59 2.23 -4.26
C VAL A 225 -7.05 1.17 -5.20
N TYR A 226 -7.66 0.01 -5.19
CA TYR A 226 -7.36 -1.11 -6.08
C TYR A 226 -8.21 -0.95 -7.32
N VAL A 227 -7.57 -0.95 -8.49
CA VAL A 227 -8.23 -0.88 -9.80
C VAL A 227 -7.83 -2.12 -10.60
N SER A 228 -8.81 -2.82 -11.15
CA SER A 228 -8.61 -3.99 -12.00
C SER A 228 -9.45 -3.92 -13.27
N LEU A 229 -9.04 -4.66 -14.29
CA LEU A 229 -9.84 -4.83 -15.52
C LEU A 229 -10.94 -5.86 -15.29
N ARG A 230 -12.10 -5.65 -15.91
CA ARG A 230 -13.24 -6.56 -15.83
C ARG A 230 -13.15 -7.76 -16.79
#